data_AF-A0A1M3P9X8-F1
#
_entry.id   AF-A0A1M3P9X8-F1
#
_cell.length_a   1.000
_cell.length_b   1.000
_cell.length_c   1.000
_cell.angle_alpha   90.00
_cell.angle_beta   90.00
_cell.angle_gamma   90.00
#
_symmetry.space_group_name_H-M   'P 1'
#
loop_
_entity.id
_entity.type
_entity.pdbx_description
1 polymer ?
#
loop_
_entity_poly.entity_id
_entity_poly.type
_entity_poly.pdbx_seq_one_letter_code
_entity_poly.pdbx_strand_id
1 'polypeptide(L)'
;MFPVEDFAAPAPDEFARLLAAVLRAMRAAPGLPVHIGCRAGLGRTGMVIAGLARLAGEADPVAWTRRQYDPRAVETPAQAAAVAVLDPDAVWAMVGEGG
;
A
#
# COMPACT_ATOMS: atom_id res chain seq x y z
N MET A 1 -15.61 -3.24 -1.68
CA MET A 1 -15.16 -2.26 -0.67
C MET A 1 -14.68 -3.05 0.53
N PHE A 2 -13.38 -3.08 0.80
CA PHE A 2 -12.84 -3.74 2.01
C PHE A 2 -13.12 -2.83 3.22
N PRO A 3 -13.90 -3.26 4.22
CA PRO A 3 -14.19 -2.44 5.39
C PRO A 3 -13.03 -2.57 6.38
N VAL A 4 -12.10 -1.61 6.33
CA VAL A 4 -11.15 -1.36 7.41
C VAL A 4 -11.60 -0.06 8.07
N GLU A 5 -11.73 -0.05 9.40
CA GLU A 5 -12.11 1.14 10.17
C GLU A 5 -11.18 2.32 9.90
N ASP A 6 -11.72 3.55 9.93
CA ASP A 6 -10.93 4.77 9.71
C ASP A 6 -9.80 4.88 10.75
N PHE A 7 -8.60 5.26 10.31
CA PHE A 7 -7.35 5.41 11.09
C PHE A 7 -6.69 4.12 11.62
N ALA A 8 -7.32 2.96 11.51
CA ALA A 8 -6.69 1.69 11.82
C ALA A 8 -5.72 1.28 10.70
N ALA A 9 -4.55 0.76 11.08
CA ALA A 9 -3.73 0.00 10.15
C ALA A 9 -4.41 -1.36 9.94
N PRO A 10 -4.62 -1.82 8.70
CA PRO A 10 -5.08 -3.18 8.44
C PRO A 10 -4.08 -4.17 9.05
N ALA A 11 -4.55 -5.37 9.39
CA ALA A 11 -3.65 -6.45 9.76
C ALA A 11 -2.62 -6.69 8.63
N PRO A 12 -1.38 -7.12 8.93
CA PRO A 12 -0.35 -7.27 7.90
C PRO A 12 -0.76 -8.14 6.71
N ASP A 13 -1.53 -9.19 6.96
CA ASP A 13 -2.08 -10.09 5.93
C ASP A 13 -3.19 -9.44 5.10
N GLU A 14 -4.06 -8.64 5.72
CA GLU A 14 -5.05 -7.82 5.00
C GLU A 14 -4.37 -6.77 4.12
N PHE A 15 -3.29 -6.15 4.61
CA PHE A 15 -2.53 -5.19 3.84
C PHE A 15 -1.85 -5.82 2.63
N ALA A 16 -1.23 -7.00 2.80
CA ALA A 16 -0.65 -7.77 1.71
C ALA A 16 -1.70 -8.15 0.65
N ARG A 17 -2.89 -8.60 1.06
CA ARG A 17 -4.01 -8.92 0.16
C ARG A 17 -4.49 -7.70 -0.61
N LEU A 18 -4.58 -6.54 0.05
CA LEU A 18 -4.93 -5.26 -0.58
C LEU A 18 -3.92 -4.90 -1.68
N LEU A 19 -2.62 -4.94 -1.37
CA LEU A 19 -1.56 -4.62 -2.34
C LEU A 19 -1.58 -5.60 -3.52
N ALA A 20 -1.77 -6.90 -3.26
CA ALA A 20 -1.90 -7.89 -4.32
C ALA A 20 -3.12 -7.61 -5.22
N ALA A 21 -4.25 -7.19 -4.66
CA ALA A 21 -5.43 -6.79 -5.44
C ALA A 21 -5.17 -5.55 -6.30
N VAL A 22 -4.50 -4.53 -5.75
CA VAL A 22 -4.08 -3.32 -6.48
C VAL A 22 -3.16 -3.69 -7.65
N LEU A 23 -2.12 -4.51 -7.41
CA LEU A 23 -1.19 -4.93 -8.44
C LEU A 23 -1.86 -5.74 -9.56
N ARG A 24 -2.77 -6.66 -9.22
CA ARG A 24 -3.55 -7.39 -10.22
C ARG A 24 -4.43 -6.45 -11.05
N ALA A 25 -5.05 -5.45 -10.43
CA ALA A 25 -5.84 -4.45 -11.16
C ALA A 25 -4.97 -3.62 -12.13
N MET A 26 -3.79 -3.18 -11.68
CA MET A 26 -2.82 -2.47 -12.52
C MET A 26 -2.35 -3.33 -13.72
N ARG A 27 -2.10 -4.63 -13.49
CA ARG A 27 -1.71 -5.57 -14.56
C ARG A 27 -2.84 -5.84 -15.55
N ALA A 28 -4.08 -5.92 -15.08
CA ALA A 28 -5.24 -6.18 -15.95
C ALA A 28 -5.57 -5.01 -16.87
N ALA A 29 -5.21 -3.79 -16.49
CA ALA A 29 -5.49 -2.56 -17.25
C ALA A 29 -4.29 -1.61 -17.26
N PRO A 30 -3.19 -1.96 -17.96
CA PRO A 30 -2.01 -1.13 -18.01
C PRO A 30 -2.36 0.25 -18.61
N GLY A 31 -1.93 1.31 -17.92
CA GLY A 31 -2.19 2.70 -18.35
C GLY A 31 -3.49 3.32 -17.84
N LEU A 32 -4.37 2.56 -17.17
CA LEU A 32 -5.53 3.14 -16.48
C LEU A 32 -5.21 3.42 -15.00
N PRO A 33 -5.65 4.58 -14.46
CA PRO A 33 -5.42 4.90 -13.06
C PRO A 33 -6.24 3.97 -12.14
N VAL A 34 -5.62 3.49 -11.07
CA VAL A 34 -6.32 2.80 -9.99
C VAL A 34 -6.78 3.82 -8.96
N HIS A 35 -8.09 3.93 -8.75
CA HIS A 35 -8.65 4.80 -7.73
C HIS A 35 -8.72 4.11 -6.37
N ILE A 36 -8.08 4.73 -5.37
CA ILE A 36 -8.10 4.29 -3.98
C ILE A 36 -8.89 5.31 -3.17
N GLY A 37 -10.13 4.98 -2.85
CA GLY A 37 -11.03 5.84 -2.06
C GLY A 37 -10.85 5.63 -0.56
N CYS A 38 -10.48 6.68 0.15
CA CYS A 38 -10.67 6.85 1.60
C CYS A 38 -11.35 8.19 1.84
N ARG A 39 -12.09 8.35 2.94
CA ARG A 39 -12.83 9.59 3.28
C ARG A 39 -11.94 10.85 3.28
N ALA A 40 -10.64 10.74 3.52
CA ALA A 40 -9.69 11.87 3.56
C ALA A 40 -8.44 11.71 2.67
N GLY A 41 -8.21 10.56 2.02
CA GLY A 41 -7.08 10.34 1.10
C GLY A 41 -5.67 10.31 1.70
N LEU A 42 -5.47 10.48 3.02
CA LEU A 42 -4.13 10.56 3.64
C LEU A 42 -3.62 9.21 4.18
N GLY A 43 -4.46 8.47 4.91
CA GLY A 43 -4.06 7.22 5.56
C GLY A 43 -3.96 6.04 4.59
N ARG A 44 -5.08 5.61 4.00
CA ARG A 44 -5.11 4.41 3.14
C ARG A 44 -4.38 4.60 1.82
N THR A 45 -4.53 5.73 1.15
CA THR A 45 -3.82 6.01 -0.10
C THR A 45 -2.32 6.14 0.16
N GLY A 46 -1.91 6.86 1.21
CA GLY A 46 -0.52 6.94 1.64
C GLY A 46 0.07 5.58 1.98
N MET A 47 -0.66 4.72 2.69
CA MET A 47 -0.22 3.35 2.96
C MET A 47 -0.04 2.53 1.70
N VAL A 48 -0.99 2.57 0.75
CA VAL A 48 -0.83 1.81 -0.51
C VAL A 48 0.39 2.30 -1.28
N ILE A 49 0.61 3.61 -1.39
CA ILE A 49 1.80 4.16 -2.06
C ILE A 49 3.08 3.70 -1.36
N ALA A 50 3.12 3.74 -0.03
CA ALA A 50 4.28 3.27 0.73
C ALA A 50 4.50 1.76 0.60
N GLY A 51 3.42 0.96 0.59
CA GLY A 51 3.49 -0.47 0.32
C GLY A 51 4.05 -0.77 -1.06
N LEU A 52 3.58 -0.06 -2.10
CA LEU A 52 4.12 -0.19 -3.46
C LEU A 52 5.59 0.24 -3.55
N ALA A 53 6.00 1.33 -2.87
CA ALA A 53 7.40 1.74 -2.80
C ALA A 53 8.29 0.67 -2.16
N ARG A 54 7.81 0.02 -1.10
CA ARG A 54 8.51 -1.10 -0.47
C ARG A 54 8.65 -2.30 -1.41
N LEU A 55 7.58 -2.65 -2.13
CA LEU A 55 7.61 -3.72 -3.13
C LEU A 55 8.55 -3.40 -4.31
N ALA A 56 8.77 -2.10 -4.59
CA ALA A 56 9.74 -1.63 -5.57
C ALA A 56 11.19 -1.56 -5.03
N GLY A 57 11.44 -1.97 -3.79
CA GLY A 57 12.78 -2.01 -3.19
C GLY A 57 13.24 -0.72 -2.50
N GLU A 58 12.34 0.23 -2.24
CA GLU A 58 12.69 1.44 -1.49
C GLU A 58 13.03 1.11 -0.03
N ALA A 59 14.16 1.63 0.45
CA ALA A 59 14.66 1.35 1.80
C ALA A 59 13.84 2.06 2.89
N ASP A 60 13.38 3.28 2.61
CA ASP A 60 12.47 4.02 3.49
C ASP A 60 11.19 4.41 2.72
N PRO A 61 10.25 3.46 2.58
CA PRO A 61 9.04 3.65 1.78
C PRO A 61 8.14 4.75 2.32
N VAL A 62 8.10 4.97 3.64
CA VAL A 62 7.25 6.00 4.26
C VAL A 62 7.83 7.38 4.02
N ALA A 63 9.14 7.58 4.24
CA ALA A 63 9.75 8.87 3.95
C ALA A 63 9.74 9.18 2.44
N TRP A 64 9.95 8.17 1.59
CA TRP A 64 9.79 8.34 0.14
C TRP A 64 8.37 8.79 -0.21
N THR A 65 7.35 8.13 0.34
CA THR A 65 5.95 8.48 0.10
C THR A 65 5.64 9.90 0.55
N ARG A 66 6.12 10.32 1.72
CA ARG A 66 5.92 11.68 2.21
C ARG A 66 6.58 12.75 1.33
N ARG A 67 7.71 12.43 0.69
CA ARG A 67 8.38 13.32 -0.26
C ARG A 67 7.68 13.38 -1.62
N GLN A 68 7.15 12.27 -2.11
CA GLN A 68 6.61 12.16 -3.47
C GLN A 68 5.10 12.37 -3.57
N TYR A 69 4.35 12.16 -2.49
CA TYR A 69 2.88 12.21 -2.48
C TYR A 69 2.31 13.34 -1.61
N ASP A 70 2.37 13.21 -0.28
CA ASP A 70 1.94 14.24 0.66
C ASP A 70 2.77 14.10 1.95
N PRO A 71 3.32 15.20 2.51
CA PRO A 71 4.14 15.15 3.72
C PRO A 71 3.43 14.56 4.95
N ARG A 72 2.10 14.50 4.95
CA ARG A 72 1.24 13.92 6.00
C ARG A 72 0.79 12.50 5.70
N ALA A 73 1.20 11.91 4.57
CA ALA A 73 0.89 10.52 4.24
C ALA A 73 1.42 9.56 5.31
N VAL A 74 0.70 8.44 5.51
CA VAL A 74 0.96 7.47 6.60
C VAL A 74 0.85 8.20 7.95
N GLU A 75 -0.39 8.43 8.34
CA GLU A 75 -0.82 9.34 9.40
C GLU A 75 -0.45 8.86 10.81
N THR A 76 -0.32 7.54 11.02
CA THR A 76 -0.11 6.98 12.36
C THR A 76 1.12 6.06 12.42
N PRO A 77 1.76 5.92 13.61
CA PRO A 77 2.84 4.97 13.81
C PRO A 77 2.46 3.51 13.49
N ALA A 78 1.21 3.13 13.75
CA ALA A 78 0.70 1.79 13.42
C ALA A 78 0.68 1.55 11.90
N GLN A 79 0.32 2.57 11.10
CA GLN A 79 0.37 2.48 9.64
C GLN A 79 1.81 2.35 9.14
N ALA A 80 2.76 3.10 9.72
CA ALA A 80 4.17 2.98 9.39
C ALA A 80 4.73 1.60 9.75
N ALA A 81 4.33 1.05 10.90
CA ALA A 81 4.71 -0.30 11.32
C ALA A 81 4.17 -1.36 10.36
N ALA A 82 2.90 -1.25 9.93
CA ALA A 82 2.30 -2.17 8.95
C ALA A 82 3.06 -2.18 7.62
N VAL A 83 3.54 -1.02 7.14
CA VAL A 83 4.42 -0.93 5.97
C VAL A 83 5.77 -1.58 6.24
N ALA A 84 6.37 -1.34 7.39
CA ALA A 84 7.71 -1.85 7.74
C ALA A 84 7.76 -3.38 7.84
N VAL A 85 6.71 -4.00 8.39
CA VAL A 85 6.64 -5.46 8.57
C VAL A 85 6.08 -6.19 7.35
N LEU A 86 5.69 -5.47 6.30
CA LEU A 86 5.21 -6.08 5.06
C LEU A 86 6.29 -6.97 4.46
N ASP A 87 5.94 -8.23 4.19
CA ASP A 87 6.78 -9.18 3.46
C ASP A 87 6.52 -9.05 1.96
N PRO A 88 7.48 -8.54 1.16
CA PRO A 88 7.32 -8.41 -0.28
C PRO A 88 7.07 -9.75 -0.99
N ASP A 89 7.74 -10.81 -0.56
CA ASP A 89 7.68 -12.12 -1.23
C ASP A 89 6.28 -12.73 -1.08
N ALA A 90 5.67 -12.58 0.11
CA ALA A 90 4.30 -12.97 0.34
C ALA A 90 3.31 -12.25 -0.58
N VAL A 91 3.54 -10.96 -0.89
CA VAL A 91 2.68 -10.20 -1.81
C VAL A 91 2.85 -10.70 -3.25
N TRP A 92 4.09 -10.87 -3.71
CA TRP A 92 4.36 -11.33 -5.07
C TRP A 92 3.84 -12.74 -5.34
N ALA A 93 3.98 -13.64 -4.36
CA ALA A 93 3.38 -14.98 -4.40
C ALA A 93 1.87 -14.93 -4.57
N MET A 94 1.18 -13.97 -3.93
CA MET A 94 -0.26 -13.79 -4.12
C MET A 94 -0.57 -13.32 -5.54
N VAL A 95 0.14 -12.32 -6.07
CA VAL A 95 -0.15 -11.76 -7.41
C VAL A 95 -0.06 -12.83 -8.51
N GLY A 96 0.74 -13.87 -8.30
CA GLY A 96 0.90 -14.99 -9.24
C GLY A 96 2.18 -14.90 -10.09
N GLU A 97 3.23 -14.29 -9.54
CA GLU A 97 4.57 -14.14 -10.11
C GLU A 97 4.67 -13.37 -11.45
N GLY A 98 5.91 -12.98 -11.76
CA GLY A 98 6.30 -12.05 -12.81
C GLY A 98 7.00 -10.85 -12.17
N GLY A 99 8.29 -11.03 -11.84
CA GLY A 99 9.20 -10.00 -11.33
C GLY A 99 9.68 -9.02 -12.40
#